data_AF-A0A8D0F6I2-F1
#
_entry.id   AF-A0A8D0F6I2-F1
#
_cell.length_a   1.000
_cell.length_b   1.000
_cell.length_c   1.000
_cell.angle_alpha   90.00
_cell.angle_beta   90.00
_cell.angle_gamma   90.00
#
_symmetry.space_group_name_H-M   'P 1'
#
loop_
_entity.id
_entity.type
_entity.pdbx_description
1 polymer ?
#
loop_
_entity_poly.entity_id
_entity_poly.type
_entity_poly.pdbx_seq_one_letter_code
_entity_poly.pdbx_strand_id
1 'polypeptide(L)'
;QHGVALELRREEILPVVTNAVRAPAEVWVGDRGDVAAEQGFATSELWSVVWHCVAAVLRVGSDRAAGDPPGADRPTAEPDWNLLSPQGTLLFLSLALFVFTRESHRCLPQLTQSHGVLMVTLKRLLSPGFLNGDPELVPAVVVQACQLLCFPFALDVDGDTLALVVEAVRDAQIPAQLLQVCSHHLPFSYAELPMSLLCHLVVSDEQVIDQMVREAAASEYVVAFLTSALFSDSLTLTADLLSLLTHVARACPEHLPFLQRILRGSSVADQPLTRLLGHQRHLIRAKTCNLLGNLLRHGHDFPQALQSQPALLESLLGCLADQEESVRRAATFAVGNAAYHESCPAGTLGRAVPSLTRLLSDVQARTRCNAASALGNLGRRWAELGDLLMESRAPHLLLEVACGDLRESVREGALVALRALSQHPGIQQVLLSLRAAEKLAILASSGLQPAVGGNLRPSSARHCEKLLRLLTPLRSTSGSGAGNTPGPPDPDRSVALHQR
;
A
#
# COMPACT_ATOMS: atom_id res chain seq x y z
N GLN A 1 -12.57 -15.74 -0.75
CA GLN A 1 -13.51 -14.79 -1.38
C GLN A 1 -13.34 -13.45 -0.70
N HIS A 2 -12.88 -12.48 -1.49
CA HIS A 2 -12.21 -11.25 -1.10
C HIS A 2 -13.08 -10.36 -0.23
N GLY A 3 -12.64 -10.10 1.00
CA GLY A 3 -13.33 -9.28 1.99
C GLY A 3 -12.38 -8.32 2.69
N VAL A 4 -11.62 -7.54 1.92
CA VAL A 4 -11.00 -6.30 2.40
C VAL A 4 -11.35 -5.25 1.35
N ALA A 5 -12.49 -4.59 1.54
CA ALA A 5 -12.92 -3.51 0.67
C ALA A 5 -11.84 -2.43 0.65
N LEU A 6 -11.36 -2.17 -0.57
CA LEU A 6 -10.48 -1.10 -0.97
C LEU A 6 -11.11 0.24 -0.64
N GLU A 7 -10.50 0.99 0.26
CA GLU A 7 -10.57 2.45 0.34
C GLU A 7 -9.35 2.92 1.17
N LEU A 8 -8.24 3.10 0.44
CA LEU A 8 -7.02 3.79 0.88
C LEU A 8 -6.59 4.77 -0.23
N ARG A 9 -7.55 5.42 -0.90
CA ARG A 9 -7.27 6.42 -1.96
C ARG A 9 -6.85 7.80 -1.41
N ARG A 10 -6.66 7.96 -0.10
CA ARG A 10 -6.17 9.20 0.52
C ARG A 10 -5.30 8.86 1.74
N GLU A 11 -4.13 8.29 1.52
CA GLU A 11 -3.03 8.50 2.47
C GLU A 11 -2.17 9.65 1.93
N GLU A 12 -1.78 10.54 2.84
CA GLU A 12 -1.20 11.87 2.63
C GLU A 12 0.15 11.81 1.90
N ILE A 13 0.16 11.84 0.57
CA ILE A 13 1.37 12.08 -0.26
C ILE A 13 1.36 13.52 -0.82
N LEU A 14 0.41 14.36 -0.37
CA LEU A 14 0.21 15.68 -0.94
C LEU A 14 1.24 16.77 -0.56
N PRO A 15 1.90 16.79 0.62
CA PRO A 15 2.57 18.01 1.05
C PRO A 15 3.79 18.36 0.21
N VAL A 16 4.63 17.40 -0.19
CA VAL A 16 5.86 17.69 -0.96
C VAL A 16 5.52 18.21 -2.36
N VAL A 17 4.67 17.49 -3.10
CA VAL A 17 4.20 17.89 -4.45
C VAL A 17 3.46 19.23 -4.39
N THR A 18 2.57 19.41 -3.43
CA THR A 18 1.80 20.66 -3.28
C THR A 18 2.71 21.83 -2.88
N ASN A 19 3.68 21.62 -1.99
CA ASN A 19 4.64 22.66 -1.61
C ASN A 19 5.61 22.96 -2.75
N ALA A 20 6.03 21.96 -3.52
CA ALA A 20 6.91 22.13 -4.67
C ALA A 20 6.25 22.97 -5.77
N VAL A 21 4.94 22.85 -5.99
CA VAL A 21 4.19 23.70 -6.93
C VAL A 21 3.93 25.10 -6.38
N ARG A 22 3.94 25.28 -5.04
CA ARG A 22 3.71 26.58 -4.36
C ARG A 22 4.98 27.37 -4.05
N ALA A 23 6.16 26.73 -4.06
CA ALA A 23 7.43 27.41 -3.88
C ALA A 23 7.63 28.42 -5.04
N PRO A 24 7.85 29.71 -4.77
CA PRO A 24 8.12 30.66 -5.85
C PRO A 24 9.40 30.22 -6.55
N ALA A 25 9.36 30.12 -7.88
CA ALA A 25 10.58 30.20 -8.66
C ALA A 25 11.18 31.58 -8.34
N GLU A 26 12.25 31.62 -7.54
CA GLU A 26 12.98 32.86 -7.24
C GLU A 26 13.69 33.35 -8.52
N VAL A 27 12.91 33.84 -9.48
CA VAL A 27 13.43 34.65 -10.56
C VAL A 27 13.46 36.07 -10.02
N TRP A 28 14.66 36.58 -9.75
CA TRP A 28 14.92 38.01 -9.62
C TRP A 28 14.68 38.67 -11.00
N VAL A 29 13.41 38.79 -11.40
CA VAL A 29 13.03 39.82 -12.37
C VAL A 29 12.82 41.08 -11.55
N GLY A 30 13.70 42.05 -11.76
CA GLY A 30 13.54 43.38 -11.20
C GLY A 30 12.16 43.94 -11.51
N ASP A 31 11.59 44.56 -10.49
CA ASP A 31 10.34 45.33 -10.46
C ASP A 31 9.03 44.52 -10.40
N ARG A 32 8.39 44.62 -9.22
CA ARG A 32 7.01 44.17 -8.95
C ARG A 32 6.04 45.15 -9.60
N GLY A 33 6.02 45.19 -10.93
CA GLY A 33 4.89 45.73 -11.68
C GLY A 33 3.79 44.68 -11.75
N ASP A 34 2.58 45.06 -11.38
CA ASP A 34 1.36 44.27 -11.63
C ASP A 34 1.10 44.24 -13.14
N VAL A 35 1.90 43.44 -13.86
CA VAL A 35 1.73 43.22 -15.29
C VAL A 35 0.53 42.31 -15.44
N ALA A 36 -0.57 42.87 -15.95
CA ALA A 36 -1.75 42.12 -16.34
C ALA A 36 -1.31 40.96 -17.24
N ALA A 37 -1.27 39.75 -16.69
CA ALA A 37 -0.88 38.56 -17.43
C ALA A 37 -1.93 38.30 -18.50
N GLU A 38 -1.54 38.36 -19.77
CA GLU A 38 -2.39 37.94 -20.88
C GLU A 38 -2.79 36.47 -20.66
N GLN A 39 -4.08 36.22 -20.44
CA GLN A 39 -4.60 34.86 -20.34
C GLN A 39 -4.56 34.19 -21.71
N GLY A 40 -4.09 32.95 -21.77
CA GLY A 40 -4.05 32.16 -23.01
C GLY A 40 -2.67 32.05 -23.65
N PHE A 41 -1.61 32.49 -22.97
CA PHE A 41 -0.24 32.29 -23.45
C PHE A 41 0.09 30.80 -23.58
N ALA A 42 -0.38 29.97 -22.65
CA ALA A 42 -0.19 28.51 -22.68
C ALA A 42 -0.81 27.84 -23.93
N THR A 43 -1.77 28.50 -24.58
CA THR A 43 -2.43 28.06 -25.81
C THR A 43 -1.94 28.77 -27.07
N SER A 44 -0.94 29.66 -26.94
CA SER A 44 -0.42 30.46 -28.05
C SER A 44 0.54 29.67 -28.95
N GLU A 45 0.65 30.08 -30.22
CA GLU A 45 1.65 29.55 -31.14
C GLU A 45 3.08 29.85 -30.64
N LEU A 46 3.30 31.00 -29.99
CA LEU A 46 4.58 31.37 -29.41
C LEU A 46 5.04 30.34 -28.37
N TRP A 47 4.15 29.94 -27.47
CA TRP A 47 4.46 28.91 -26.46
C TRP A 47 4.85 27.58 -27.10
N SER A 48 4.08 27.15 -28.11
CA SER A 48 4.40 25.96 -28.89
C SER A 48 5.77 26.06 -29.56
N VAL A 49 6.07 27.18 -30.23
CA VAL A 49 7.35 27.41 -30.91
C VAL A 49 8.52 27.34 -29.93
N VAL A 50 8.41 27.94 -28.74
CA VAL A 50 9.47 27.91 -27.73
C VAL A 50 9.79 26.46 -27.32
N TRP A 51 8.79 25.62 -27.04
CA TRP A 51 9.03 24.20 -26.74
C TRP A 51 9.72 23.47 -27.88
N HIS A 52 9.30 23.70 -29.13
CA HIS A 52 9.90 23.05 -30.29
C HIS A 52 11.34 23.51 -30.53
N CYS A 53 11.66 24.79 -30.31
CA CYS A 53 13.02 25.30 -30.37
C CYS A 53 13.92 24.63 -29.32
N VAL A 54 13.46 24.54 -28.07
CA VAL A 54 14.22 23.87 -27.00
C VAL A 54 14.40 22.39 -27.31
N ALA A 55 13.32 21.70 -27.75
CA ALA A 55 13.38 20.29 -28.14
C ALA A 55 14.40 20.05 -29.28
N ALA A 56 14.44 20.94 -30.28
CA ALA A 56 15.39 20.85 -31.39
C ALA A 56 16.84 21.01 -30.91
N VAL A 57 17.10 21.97 -30.02
CA VAL A 57 18.46 22.19 -29.47
C VAL A 57 18.91 21.02 -28.59
N LEU A 58 17.98 20.44 -27.82
CA LEU A 58 18.24 19.24 -27.01
C LEU A 58 18.34 17.95 -27.86
N ARG A 59 18.19 18.06 -29.19
CA ARG A 59 18.21 16.97 -30.19
C ARG A 59 17.24 15.85 -29.87
N VAL A 60 16.05 16.22 -29.42
CA VAL A 60 14.96 15.27 -29.13
C VAL A 60 14.56 14.56 -30.41
N GLY A 61 14.76 13.23 -30.48
CA GLY A 61 14.34 12.39 -31.61
C GLY A 61 15.43 12.00 -32.62
N SER A 62 16.69 12.40 -32.45
CA SER A 62 17.79 11.94 -33.34
C SER A 62 18.22 10.48 -33.14
N ASP A 63 17.68 9.76 -32.16
CA ASP A 63 18.08 8.38 -31.84
C ASP A 63 17.53 7.30 -32.79
N ARG A 64 16.66 7.64 -33.75
CA ARG A 64 16.17 6.69 -34.75
C ARG A 64 16.11 7.29 -36.15
N ALA A 65 17.18 7.11 -36.92
CA ALA A 65 17.02 7.02 -38.37
C ALA A 65 16.20 5.75 -38.67
N ALA A 66 15.12 5.89 -39.44
CA ALA A 66 14.29 4.76 -39.84
C ALA A 66 15.13 3.75 -40.65
N GLY A 67 15.48 2.61 -40.05
CA GLY A 67 16.20 1.52 -40.73
C GLY A 67 17.23 0.75 -39.91
N ASP A 68 17.61 1.19 -38.71
CA ASP A 68 18.66 0.52 -37.94
C ASP A 68 18.13 -0.69 -37.11
N PRO A 69 18.89 -1.80 -37.02
CA PRO A 69 18.49 -3.02 -36.30
C PRO A 69 18.48 -2.82 -34.77
N PRO A 70 17.62 -3.56 -34.03
CA PRO A 70 17.54 -3.45 -32.58
C PRO A 70 18.80 -4.05 -31.92
N GLY A 71 19.57 -3.23 -31.20
CA GLY A 71 20.69 -3.68 -30.36
C GLY A 71 21.99 -2.88 -30.47
N ALA A 72 22.09 -1.87 -31.33
CA ALA A 72 23.23 -0.96 -31.34
C ALA A 72 23.01 0.18 -30.33
N ASP A 73 23.64 0.09 -29.16
CA ASP A 73 23.82 1.24 -28.25
C ASP A 73 24.64 2.32 -28.97
N ARG A 74 23.97 3.23 -29.67
CA ARG A 74 24.59 4.47 -30.10
C ARG A 74 24.56 5.47 -28.94
N PRO A 75 25.64 6.22 -28.70
CA PRO A 75 25.62 7.31 -27.74
C PRO A 75 24.51 8.30 -28.13
N THR A 76 23.66 8.62 -27.16
CA THR A 76 22.59 9.61 -27.31
C THR A 76 23.20 10.91 -27.82
N ALA A 77 22.69 11.45 -28.94
CA ALA A 77 23.28 12.64 -29.57
C ALA A 77 23.32 13.81 -28.58
N GLU A 78 24.50 14.34 -28.23
CA GLU A 78 24.64 15.39 -27.21
C GLU A 78 23.84 16.66 -27.58
N PRO A 79 23.27 17.38 -26.58
CA PRO A 79 22.66 18.68 -26.81
C PRO A 79 23.61 19.66 -27.49
N ASP A 80 23.09 20.57 -28.31
CA ASP A 80 23.91 21.64 -28.87
C ASP A 80 24.09 22.76 -27.84
N TRP A 81 25.08 22.61 -26.98
CA TRP A 81 25.39 23.57 -25.91
C TRP A 81 25.78 24.97 -26.43
N ASN A 82 26.10 25.11 -27.73
CA ASN A 82 26.33 26.42 -28.33
C ASN A 82 25.03 27.22 -28.51
N LEU A 83 23.89 26.53 -28.56
CA LEU A 83 22.58 27.14 -28.81
C LEU A 83 21.74 27.30 -27.54
N LEU A 84 21.89 26.40 -26.56
CA LEU A 84 21.23 26.49 -25.27
C LEU A 84 22.19 26.05 -24.18
N SER A 85 22.62 27.01 -23.35
CA SER A 85 23.46 26.69 -22.20
C SER A 85 22.68 25.92 -21.12
N PRO A 86 23.36 25.19 -20.24
CA PRO A 86 22.73 24.59 -19.05
C PRO A 86 21.92 25.61 -18.23
N GLN A 87 22.46 26.82 -18.03
CA GLN A 87 21.75 27.89 -17.34
C GLN A 87 20.53 28.40 -18.13
N GLY A 88 20.64 28.51 -19.46
CA GLY A 88 19.52 28.85 -20.33
C GLY A 88 18.40 27.81 -20.25
N THR A 89 18.75 26.52 -20.13
CA THR A 89 17.80 25.43 -19.90
C THR A 89 17.04 25.62 -18.58
N LEU A 90 17.75 25.98 -17.51
CA LEU A 90 17.13 26.24 -16.21
C LEU A 90 16.20 27.47 -16.23
N LEU A 91 16.61 28.55 -16.92
CA LEU A 91 15.76 29.73 -17.10
C LEU A 91 14.50 29.39 -17.89
N PHE A 92 14.63 28.56 -18.93
CA PHE A 92 13.49 28.07 -19.70
C PHE A 92 12.53 27.25 -18.83
N LEU A 93 13.03 26.30 -18.02
CA LEU A 93 12.20 25.53 -17.10
C LEU A 93 11.52 26.43 -16.05
N SER A 94 12.20 27.48 -15.60
CA SER A 94 11.64 28.44 -14.66
C SER A 94 10.50 29.24 -15.28
N LEU A 95 10.64 29.64 -16.56
CA LEU A 95 9.56 30.25 -17.34
C LEU A 95 8.40 29.26 -17.51
N ALA A 96 8.68 27.99 -17.84
CA ALA A 96 7.66 26.97 -17.98
C ALA A 96 6.87 26.75 -16.70
N LEU A 97 7.56 26.67 -15.56
CA LEU A 97 6.92 26.59 -14.25
C LEU A 97 6.04 27.80 -13.99
N PHE A 98 6.54 29.02 -14.28
CA PHE A 98 5.73 30.23 -14.12
C PHE A 98 4.42 30.17 -14.93
N VAL A 99 4.50 29.74 -16.20
CA VAL A 99 3.31 29.60 -17.06
C VAL A 99 2.38 28.51 -16.52
N PHE A 100 2.90 27.35 -16.13
CA PHE A 100 2.10 26.27 -15.53
C PHE A 100 1.42 26.69 -14.22
N THR A 101 2.08 27.49 -13.38
CA THR A 101 1.47 28.02 -12.14
C THR A 101 0.33 28.99 -12.43
N ARG A 102 0.42 29.78 -13.50
CA ARG A 102 -0.59 30.79 -13.86
C ARG A 102 -1.75 30.22 -14.68
N GLU A 103 -1.48 29.27 -15.57
CA GLU A 103 -2.42 28.72 -16.54
C GLU A 103 -2.54 27.19 -16.45
N SER A 104 -2.47 26.65 -15.24
CA SER A 104 -2.37 25.21 -14.95
C SER A 104 -3.32 24.32 -15.77
N HIS A 105 -4.63 24.61 -15.75
CA HIS A 105 -5.63 23.86 -16.49
C HIS A 105 -5.47 23.90 -18.02
N ARG A 106 -4.83 24.96 -18.57
CA ARG A 106 -4.54 25.08 -20.01
C ARG A 106 -3.25 24.36 -20.40
N CYS A 107 -2.32 24.21 -19.47
CA CYS A 107 -1.08 23.48 -19.66
C CYS A 107 -1.25 21.95 -19.55
N LEU A 108 -2.14 21.48 -18.69
CA LEU A 108 -2.35 20.04 -18.43
C LEU A 108 -2.55 19.17 -19.69
N PRO A 109 -3.35 19.57 -20.71
CA PRO A 109 -3.51 18.77 -21.92
C PRO A 109 -2.20 18.52 -22.68
N GLN A 110 -1.15 19.33 -22.46
CA GLN A 110 0.16 19.14 -23.10
C GLN A 110 0.92 17.94 -22.52
N LEU A 111 0.52 17.44 -21.35
CA LEU A 111 1.11 16.26 -20.69
C LEU A 111 0.43 14.93 -21.08
N THR A 112 -0.70 14.96 -21.79
CA THR A 112 -1.47 13.74 -22.12
C THR A 112 -0.91 12.96 -23.32
N GLN A 113 0.11 13.50 -24.01
CA GLN A 113 0.70 12.89 -25.19
C GLN A 113 2.12 12.43 -24.91
N SER A 114 2.36 11.12 -24.92
CA SER A 114 3.69 10.53 -24.68
C SER A 114 4.77 11.02 -25.67
N HIS A 115 4.36 11.33 -26.90
CA HIS A 115 5.19 11.86 -27.97
C HIS A 115 5.04 13.38 -28.17
N GLY A 116 4.26 14.06 -27.33
CA GLY A 116 4.11 15.51 -27.38
C GLY A 116 5.42 16.21 -27.00
N VAL A 117 5.70 17.36 -27.62
CA VAL A 117 6.97 18.10 -27.48
C VAL A 117 7.40 18.32 -26.03
N LEU A 118 6.45 18.63 -25.15
CA LEU A 118 6.69 18.80 -23.71
C LEU A 118 7.21 17.50 -23.09
N MET A 119 6.49 16.40 -23.28
CA MET A 119 6.83 15.10 -22.68
C MET A 119 8.18 14.59 -23.16
N VAL A 120 8.45 14.66 -24.47
CA VAL A 120 9.72 14.20 -25.03
C VAL A 120 10.90 15.10 -24.60
N THR A 121 10.65 16.39 -24.38
CA THR A 121 11.64 17.32 -23.83
C THR A 121 11.96 16.99 -22.36
N LEU A 122 10.94 16.78 -21.52
CA LEU A 122 11.12 16.38 -20.12
C LEU A 122 11.86 15.05 -20.01
N LYS A 123 11.47 14.04 -20.81
CA LYS A 123 12.19 12.76 -20.92
C LYS A 123 13.66 12.94 -21.28
N ARG A 124 13.97 13.88 -22.18
CA ARG A 124 15.34 14.16 -22.61
C ARG A 124 16.15 14.82 -21.51
N LEU A 125 15.57 15.78 -20.78
CA LEU A 125 16.21 16.45 -19.64
C LEU A 125 16.51 15.48 -18.49
N LEU A 126 15.70 14.44 -18.33
CA LEU A 126 15.88 13.38 -17.33
C LEU A 126 16.76 12.22 -17.83
N SER A 127 17.28 12.29 -19.06
CA SER A 127 18.11 11.20 -19.61
C SER A 127 19.56 11.29 -19.14
N PRO A 128 20.27 10.15 -18.98
CA PRO A 128 21.69 10.14 -18.61
C PRO A 128 22.56 11.00 -19.55
N GLY A 129 22.24 11.02 -20.85
CA GLY A 129 22.97 11.81 -21.84
C GLY A 129 22.92 13.32 -21.59
N PHE A 130 21.82 13.85 -21.03
CA PHE A 130 21.75 15.25 -20.63
C PHE A 130 22.44 15.47 -19.26
N LEU A 131 22.21 14.57 -18.31
CA LEU A 131 22.64 14.73 -16.92
C LEU A 131 24.13 14.46 -16.69
N ASN A 132 24.83 13.86 -17.65
CA ASN A 132 26.28 13.76 -17.66
C ASN A 132 26.98 15.08 -18.04
N GLY A 133 26.23 16.15 -18.31
CA GLY A 133 26.74 17.50 -18.56
C GLY A 133 27.23 18.19 -17.29
N ASP A 134 26.69 19.38 -17.00
CA ASP A 134 27.10 20.18 -15.84
C ASP A 134 26.48 19.66 -14.52
N PRO A 135 27.28 19.06 -13.61
CA PRO A 135 26.77 18.45 -12.39
C PRO A 135 26.19 19.46 -11.39
N GLU A 136 26.57 20.75 -11.46
CA GLU A 136 26.07 21.77 -10.53
C GLU A 136 24.60 22.10 -10.78
N LEU A 137 24.14 21.95 -12.03
CA LEU A 137 22.79 22.31 -12.46
C LEU A 137 21.84 21.11 -12.51
N VAL A 138 22.37 19.89 -12.49
CA VAL A 138 21.60 18.64 -12.52
C VAL A 138 20.47 18.62 -11.47
N PRO A 139 20.71 18.91 -10.17
CA PRO A 139 19.63 18.88 -9.19
C PRO A 139 18.51 19.88 -9.51
N ALA A 140 18.86 21.09 -9.94
CA ALA A 140 17.89 22.14 -10.24
C ALA A 140 17.03 21.78 -11.46
N VAL A 141 17.65 21.26 -12.53
CA VAL A 141 16.93 20.81 -13.74
C VAL A 141 15.97 19.66 -13.41
N VAL A 142 16.45 18.65 -12.67
CA VAL A 142 15.61 17.50 -12.30
C VAL A 142 14.44 17.93 -11.42
N VAL A 143 14.68 18.78 -10.43
CA VAL A 143 13.61 19.30 -9.55
C VAL A 143 12.57 20.07 -10.37
N GLN A 144 12.97 20.97 -11.26
CA GLN A 144 12.02 21.73 -12.07
C GLN A 144 11.24 20.88 -13.08
N ALA A 145 11.90 19.88 -13.69
CA ALA A 145 11.21 18.89 -14.53
C ALA A 145 10.18 18.09 -13.72
N CYS A 146 10.54 17.66 -12.50
CA CYS A 146 9.60 16.97 -11.60
C CYS A 146 8.45 17.89 -11.17
N GLN A 147 8.70 19.18 -10.91
CA GLN A 147 7.66 20.15 -10.56
C GLN A 147 6.62 20.30 -11.68
N LEU A 148 7.04 20.33 -12.95
CA LEU A 148 6.11 20.34 -14.10
C LEU A 148 5.25 19.08 -14.13
N LEU A 149 5.85 17.91 -13.86
CA LEU A 149 5.14 16.62 -13.79
C LEU A 149 4.26 16.46 -12.53
N CYS A 150 4.42 17.34 -11.53
CA CYS A 150 3.65 17.34 -10.29
C CYS A 150 2.28 18.02 -10.40
N PHE A 151 2.06 18.89 -11.42
CA PHE A 151 0.81 19.62 -11.58
C PHE A 151 -0.46 18.75 -11.63
N PRO A 152 -0.50 17.62 -12.37
CA PRO A 152 -1.69 16.74 -12.40
C PRO A 152 -2.12 16.23 -11.02
N PHE A 153 -1.19 16.10 -10.06
CA PHE A 153 -1.43 15.60 -8.71
C PHE A 153 -1.72 16.72 -7.70
N ALA A 154 -1.38 17.96 -8.03
CA ALA A 154 -1.59 19.13 -7.17
C ALA A 154 -2.93 19.86 -7.45
N LEU A 155 -3.59 19.51 -8.56
CA LEU A 155 -4.82 20.15 -9.05
C LEU A 155 -6.02 19.22 -8.89
N ASP A 156 -7.22 19.80 -8.91
CA ASP A 156 -8.48 19.05 -9.00
C ASP A 156 -8.72 18.66 -10.47
N VAL A 157 -8.10 17.56 -10.89
CA VAL A 157 -8.17 17.01 -12.25
C VAL A 157 -9.14 15.82 -12.26
N ASP A 158 -9.94 15.70 -13.31
CA ASP A 158 -10.81 14.53 -13.48
C ASP A 158 -9.98 13.24 -13.68
N GLY A 159 -10.59 12.10 -13.34
CA GLY A 159 -9.90 10.81 -13.35
C GLY A 159 -9.43 10.37 -14.74
N ASP A 160 -10.13 10.76 -15.81
CA ASP A 160 -9.79 10.35 -17.18
C ASP A 160 -8.58 11.14 -17.67
N THR A 161 -8.55 12.44 -17.45
CA THR A 161 -7.39 13.29 -17.77
C THR A 161 -6.15 12.85 -16.98
N LEU A 162 -6.29 12.57 -15.67
CA LEU A 162 -5.17 12.09 -14.86
C LEU A 162 -4.65 10.75 -15.38
N ALA A 163 -5.54 9.82 -15.76
CA ALA A 163 -5.15 8.54 -16.34
C ALA A 163 -4.36 8.70 -17.65
N LEU A 164 -4.80 9.60 -18.55
CA LEU A 164 -4.08 9.90 -19.79
C LEU A 164 -2.69 10.48 -19.53
N VAL A 165 -2.54 11.37 -18.55
CA VAL A 165 -1.22 11.91 -18.19
C VAL A 165 -0.32 10.82 -17.62
N VAL A 166 -0.81 9.99 -16.71
CA VAL A 166 -0.02 8.89 -16.12
C VAL A 166 0.40 7.88 -17.18
N GLU A 167 -0.50 7.53 -18.10
CA GLU A 167 -0.19 6.71 -19.27
C GLU A 167 0.89 7.33 -20.15
N ALA A 168 0.79 8.62 -20.48
CA ALA A 168 1.79 9.32 -21.27
C ALA A 168 3.18 9.34 -20.59
N VAL A 169 3.22 9.56 -19.28
CA VAL A 169 4.45 9.55 -18.46
C VAL A 169 5.06 8.15 -18.42
N ARG A 170 4.25 7.11 -18.25
CA ARG A 170 4.67 5.70 -18.27
C ARG A 170 5.25 5.31 -19.62
N ASP A 171 4.54 5.62 -20.71
CA ASP A 171 4.95 5.29 -22.08
C ASP A 171 6.24 6.03 -22.47
N ALA A 172 6.43 7.24 -21.96
CA ALA A 172 7.67 7.99 -22.08
C ALA A 172 8.85 7.36 -21.30
N GLN A 173 8.63 6.37 -20.44
CA GLN A 173 9.63 5.74 -19.56
C GLN A 173 10.18 6.65 -18.45
N ILE A 174 9.46 7.71 -18.11
CA ILE A 174 9.87 8.66 -17.06
C ILE A 174 10.02 7.99 -15.69
N PRO A 175 9.16 7.04 -15.25
CA PRO A 175 9.33 6.43 -13.93
C PRO A 175 10.66 5.67 -13.79
N ALA A 176 11.07 4.91 -14.81
CA ALA A 176 12.37 4.24 -14.82
C ALA A 176 13.53 5.25 -14.79
N GLN A 177 13.43 6.32 -15.59
CA GLN A 177 14.44 7.38 -15.62
C GLN A 177 14.54 8.10 -14.27
N LEU A 178 13.43 8.48 -13.64
CA LEU A 178 13.45 9.14 -12.34
C LEU A 178 14.16 8.29 -11.29
N LEU A 179 13.95 6.97 -11.31
CA LEU A 179 14.63 6.07 -10.39
C LEU A 179 16.15 6.06 -10.63
N GLN A 180 16.58 5.96 -11.90
CA GLN A 180 18.00 6.05 -12.26
C GLN A 180 18.61 7.41 -11.87
N VAL A 181 17.89 8.50 -12.10
CA VAL A 181 18.33 9.86 -11.76
C VAL A 181 18.52 10.01 -10.25
N CYS A 182 17.56 9.52 -9.46
CA CYS A 182 17.66 9.50 -8.00
C CYS A 182 18.89 8.74 -7.53
N SER A 183 19.17 7.58 -8.11
CA SER A 183 20.29 6.76 -7.67
C SER A 183 21.63 7.32 -8.13
N HIS A 184 21.76 7.77 -9.38
CA HIS A 184 23.07 8.05 -10.01
C HIS A 184 23.47 9.52 -10.01
N HIS A 185 22.51 10.45 -9.97
CA HIS A 185 22.77 11.86 -10.31
C HIS A 185 22.37 12.84 -9.20
N LEU A 186 21.63 12.41 -8.18
CA LEU A 186 21.15 13.28 -7.12
C LEU A 186 21.73 12.96 -5.74
N PRO A 187 22.09 13.98 -4.94
CA PRO A 187 22.22 13.81 -3.51
C PRO A 187 20.86 13.47 -2.88
N PHE A 188 20.85 12.78 -1.74
CA PHE A 188 19.61 12.44 -1.02
C PHE A 188 18.71 13.65 -0.73
N SER A 189 19.30 14.81 -0.44
CA SER A 189 18.55 16.06 -0.18
C SER A 189 17.70 16.54 -1.36
N TYR A 190 18.04 16.13 -2.58
CA TYR A 190 17.30 16.50 -3.80
C TYR A 190 16.46 15.35 -4.35
N ALA A 191 16.57 14.15 -3.79
CA ALA A 191 15.79 12.98 -4.20
C ALA A 191 14.35 13.00 -3.66
N GLU A 192 14.01 13.90 -2.72
CA GLU A 192 12.69 13.95 -2.09
C GLU A 192 11.55 14.13 -3.11
N LEU A 193 11.60 15.18 -3.93
CA LEU A 193 10.54 15.48 -4.90
C LEU A 193 10.42 14.40 -6.00
N PRO A 194 11.52 13.95 -6.66
CA PRO A 194 11.45 12.86 -7.62
C PRO A 194 10.87 11.56 -7.03
N MET A 195 11.25 11.20 -5.80
CA MET A 195 10.72 10.00 -5.13
C MET A 195 9.26 10.16 -4.73
N SER A 196 8.84 11.36 -4.33
CA SER A 196 7.44 11.67 -4.07
C SER A 196 6.59 11.54 -5.33
N LEU A 197 7.06 12.10 -6.44
CA LEU A 197 6.42 11.98 -7.75
C LEU A 197 6.33 10.51 -8.20
N LEU A 198 7.40 9.72 -8.04
CA LEU A 198 7.39 8.28 -8.29
C LEU A 198 6.34 7.56 -7.44
N CYS A 199 6.22 7.92 -6.16
CA CYS A 199 5.20 7.34 -5.29
C CYS A 199 3.78 7.63 -5.79
N HIS A 200 3.50 8.86 -6.26
CA HIS A 200 2.20 9.23 -6.86
C HIS A 200 1.90 8.46 -8.15
N LEU A 201 2.91 8.27 -9.01
CA LEU A 201 2.77 7.53 -10.26
C LEU A 201 2.45 6.04 -9.98
N VAL A 202 3.16 5.43 -9.03
CA VAL A 202 2.92 4.05 -8.57
C VAL A 202 1.55 3.85 -7.93
N VAL A 203 1.02 4.87 -7.24
CA VAL A 203 -0.34 4.82 -6.68
C VAL A 203 -1.40 4.86 -7.79
N SER A 204 -1.10 5.55 -8.88
CA SER A 204 -2.06 5.85 -9.94
C SER A 204 -2.18 4.74 -10.99
N ASP A 205 -1.10 4.01 -11.26
CA ASP A 205 -1.07 2.97 -12.29
C ASP A 205 -0.17 1.78 -11.88
N GLU A 206 -0.75 0.58 -11.87
CA GLU A 206 -0.03 -0.65 -11.52
C GLU A 206 1.04 -1.02 -12.56
N GLN A 207 0.92 -0.60 -13.82
CA GLN A 207 1.97 -0.86 -14.83
C GLN A 207 3.26 -0.08 -14.55
N VAL A 208 3.17 1.07 -13.87
CA VAL A 208 4.34 1.83 -13.41
C VAL A 208 5.13 1.02 -12.36
N ILE A 209 4.45 0.22 -11.54
CA ILE A 209 5.10 -0.66 -10.56
C ILE A 209 6.00 -1.67 -11.27
N ASP A 210 5.48 -2.36 -12.28
CA ASP A 210 6.23 -3.38 -13.01
C ASP A 210 7.44 -2.80 -13.74
N GLN A 211 7.27 -1.62 -14.34
CA GLN A 211 8.35 -0.87 -14.98
C GLN A 211 9.45 -0.51 -13.97
N MET A 212 9.07 0.06 -12.83
CA MET A 212 10.01 0.48 -11.80
C MET A 212 10.73 -0.71 -11.16
N VAL A 213 10.01 -1.79 -10.83
CA VAL A 213 10.63 -2.99 -10.24
C VAL A 213 11.61 -3.64 -11.22
N ARG A 214 11.27 -3.69 -12.52
CA ARG A 214 12.17 -4.23 -13.55
C ARG A 214 13.48 -3.45 -13.62
N GLU A 215 13.40 -2.12 -13.62
CA GLU A 215 14.57 -1.24 -13.62
C GLU A 215 15.39 -1.40 -12.33
N ALA A 216 14.73 -1.35 -11.18
CA ALA A 216 15.37 -1.45 -9.87
C ALA A 216 16.06 -2.80 -9.67
N ALA A 217 15.40 -3.89 -10.05
CA ALA A 217 15.91 -5.24 -9.88
C ALA A 217 17.12 -5.55 -10.78
N ALA A 218 17.26 -4.84 -11.91
CA ALA A 218 18.37 -4.99 -12.85
C ALA A 218 19.67 -4.33 -12.37
N SER A 219 19.63 -3.47 -11.35
CA SER A 219 20.78 -2.69 -10.88
C SER A 219 20.99 -2.81 -9.37
N GLU A 220 22.09 -3.44 -8.95
CA GLU A 220 22.48 -3.48 -7.52
C GLU A 220 22.70 -2.08 -6.93
N TYR A 221 23.09 -1.13 -7.77
CA TYR A 221 23.30 0.25 -7.35
C TYR A 221 21.99 0.94 -6.98
N VAL A 222 20.93 0.74 -7.78
CA VAL A 222 19.58 1.24 -7.47
C VAL A 222 19.06 0.60 -6.18
N VAL A 223 19.25 -0.71 -6.01
CA VAL A 223 18.90 -1.40 -4.76
C VAL A 223 19.65 -0.80 -3.56
N ALA A 224 20.95 -0.57 -3.68
CA ALA A 224 21.76 0.06 -2.63
C ALA A 224 21.28 1.48 -2.29
N PHE A 225 20.90 2.26 -3.31
CA PHE A 225 20.30 3.58 -3.13
C PHE A 225 18.99 3.51 -2.33
N LEU A 226 18.06 2.63 -2.73
CA LEU A 226 16.77 2.46 -2.06
C LEU A 226 16.96 2.00 -0.60
N THR A 227 17.86 1.05 -0.36
CA THR A 227 18.19 0.59 0.99
C THR A 227 18.76 1.74 1.85
N SER A 228 19.62 2.59 1.28
CA SER A 228 20.20 3.73 1.98
C SER A 228 19.16 4.84 2.24
N ALA A 229 18.27 5.11 1.28
CA ALA A 229 17.19 6.10 1.40
C ALA A 229 16.20 5.77 2.54
N LEU A 230 15.96 4.48 2.83
CA LEU A 230 15.12 4.05 3.96
C LEU A 230 15.67 4.49 5.32
N PHE A 231 16.96 4.78 5.43
CA PHE A 231 17.63 5.20 6.66
C PHE A 231 18.28 6.58 6.54
N SER A 232 17.82 7.39 5.58
CA SER A 232 18.27 8.78 5.43
C SER A 232 17.71 9.67 6.53
N ASP A 233 18.30 10.86 6.70
CA ASP A 233 17.79 11.87 7.64
C ASP A 233 16.49 12.55 7.15
N SER A 234 16.11 12.32 5.89
CA SER A 234 14.89 12.88 5.29
C SER A 234 13.67 12.02 5.62
N LEU A 235 12.82 12.54 6.51
CA LEU A 235 11.59 11.89 6.91
C LEU A 235 10.62 11.70 5.73
N THR A 236 10.56 12.67 4.83
CA THR A 236 9.72 12.66 3.62
C THR A 236 10.18 11.57 2.66
N LEU A 237 11.47 11.52 2.35
CA LEU A 237 12.05 10.48 1.49
C LEU A 237 11.78 9.08 2.05
N THR A 238 12.05 8.86 3.33
CA THR A 238 11.80 7.55 3.96
C THR A 238 10.31 7.19 3.95
N ALA A 239 9.42 8.16 4.23
CA ALA A 239 7.98 7.95 4.23
C ALA A 239 7.42 7.63 2.83
N ASP A 240 7.85 8.35 1.81
CA ASP A 240 7.43 8.12 0.42
C ASP A 240 7.96 6.79 -0.10
N LEU A 241 9.22 6.46 0.22
CA LEU A 241 9.79 5.17 -0.14
C LEU A 241 9.06 4.00 0.54
N LEU A 242 8.74 4.09 1.84
CA LEU A 242 7.94 3.05 2.50
C LEU A 242 6.55 2.89 1.85
N SER A 243 5.96 3.99 1.39
CA SER A 243 4.66 3.97 0.70
C SER A 243 4.80 3.29 -0.66
N LEU A 244 5.79 3.68 -1.45
CA LEU A 244 6.12 3.06 -2.74
C LEU A 244 6.34 1.55 -2.58
N LEU A 245 7.18 1.12 -1.63
CA LEU A 245 7.41 -0.30 -1.36
C LEU A 245 6.14 -1.03 -0.90
N THR A 246 5.23 -0.34 -0.20
CA THR A 246 3.92 -0.88 0.19
C THR A 246 3.04 -1.12 -1.04
N HIS A 247 3.05 -0.22 -2.02
CA HIS A 247 2.32 -0.40 -3.28
C HIS A 247 2.91 -1.57 -4.10
N VAL A 248 4.24 -1.68 -4.17
CA VAL A 248 4.91 -2.83 -4.78
C VAL A 248 4.49 -4.14 -4.11
N ALA A 249 4.52 -4.17 -2.77
CA ALA A 249 4.13 -5.36 -1.98
C ALA A 249 2.67 -5.76 -2.19
N ARG A 250 1.80 -4.81 -2.53
CA ARG A 250 0.36 -5.03 -2.74
C ARG A 250 0.03 -5.51 -4.16
N ALA A 251 0.81 -5.10 -5.16
CA ALA A 251 0.46 -5.28 -6.57
C ALA A 251 0.52 -6.74 -7.01
N CYS A 252 1.66 -7.40 -6.82
CA CYS A 252 1.88 -8.78 -7.28
C CYS A 252 2.88 -9.52 -6.39
N PRO A 253 2.67 -10.81 -6.05
CA PRO A 253 3.64 -11.62 -5.30
C PRO A 253 4.98 -11.80 -6.02
N GLU A 254 5.04 -11.65 -7.35
CA GLU A 254 6.28 -11.76 -8.13
C GLU A 254 7.32 -10.70 -7.75
N HIS A 255 6.90 -9.60 -7.12
CA HIS A 255 7.79 -8.53 -6.65
C HIS A 255 8.43 -8.82 -5.28
N LEU A 256 8.05 -9.90 -4.60
CA LEU A 256 8.58 -10.24 -3.27
C LEU A 256 10.10 -10.45 -3.24
N PRO A 257 10.75 -11.13 -4.21
CA PRO A 257 12.20 -11.27 -4.22
C PRO A 257 12.93 -9.92 -4.30
N PHE A 258 12.39 -8.97 -5.07
CA PHE A 258 12.92 -7.61 -5.14
C PHE A 258 12.80 -6.89 -3.79
N LEU A 259 11.62 -6.92 -3.17
CA LEU A 259 11.41 -6.33 -1.84
C LEU A 259 12.32 -6.95 -0.79
N GLN A 260 12.54 -8.26 -0.85
CA GLN A 260 13.46 -8.94 0.04
C GLN A 260 14.91 -8.45 -0.12
N ARG A 261 15.36 -8.06 -1.31
CA ARG A 261 16.72 -7.50 -1.50
C ARG A 261 16.92 -6.16 -0.78
N ILE A 262 15.85 -5.36 -0.65
CA ILE A 262 15.89 -4.07 0.04
C ILE A 262 15.68 -4.24 1.55
N LEU A 263 14.77 -5.14 1.93
CA LEU A 263 14.25 -5.25 3.30
C LEU A 263 14.93 -6.35 4.13
N ARG A 264 15.65 -7.28 3.51
CA ARG A 264 16.49 -8.23 4.24
C ARG A 264 17.83 -7.55 4.52
N GLY A 265 18.14 -7.38 5.80
CA GLY A 265 19.45 -6.89 6.19
C GLY A 265 20.56 -7.86 5.75
N SER A 266 21.76 -7.33 5.65
CA SER A 266 22.95 -8.06 5.20
C SER A 266 23.44 -9.11 6.21
N SER A 267 22.98 -9.05 7.45
CA SER A 267 23.36 -9.95 8.55
C SER A 267 22.26 -10.06 9.60
N VAL A 268 22.38 -11.00 10.55
CA VAL A 268 21.43 -11.17 11.67
C VAL A 268 21.35 -9.92 12.56
N ALA A 269 22.43 -9.13 12.64
CA ALA A 269 22.48 -7.88 13.39
C ALA A 269 21.79 -6.72 12.63
N ASP A 270 21.70 -6.83 11.31
CA ASP A 270 21.05 -5.84 10.46
C ASP A 270 19.56 -6.18 10.33
N GLN A 271 18.75 -5.53 11.16
CA GLN A 271 17.29 -5.72 11.17
C GLN A 271 16.59 -4.43 10.75
N PRO A 272 16.58 -4.11 9.44
CA PRO A 272 16.07 -2.82 8.95
C PRO A 272 14.61 -2.59 9.34
N LEU A 273 13.75 -3.60 9.18
CA LEU A 273 12.33 -3.50 9.53
C LEU A 273 12.11 -3.33 11.04
N THR A 274 12.89 -4.02 11.89
CA THR A 274 12.85 -3.84 13.35
C THR A 274 13.21 -2.41 13.74
N ARG A 275 14.27 -1.83 13.14
CA ARG A 275 14.67 -0.43 13.37
C ARG A 275 13.58 0.55 12.96
N LEU A 276 12.94 0.33 11.81
CA LEU A 276 11.87 1.19 11.32
C LEU A 276 10.59 1.10 12.17
N LEU A 277 10.25 -0.08 12.69
CA LEU A 277 9.17 -0.23 13.67
C LEU A 277 9.46 0.46 15.01
N GLY A 278 10.73 0.57 15.39
CA GLY A 278 11.19 1.30 16.58
C GLY A 278 11.45 2.80 16.34
N HIS A 279 11.10 3.34 15.17
CA HIS A 279 11.46 4.70 14.81
C HIS A 279 10.74 5.76 15.67
N GLN A 280 11.42 6.88 15.96
CA GLN A 280 10.88 7.95 16.81
C GLN A 280 9.60 8.58 16.24
N ARG A 281 9.54 8.73 14.92
CA ARG A 281 8.36 9.27 14.22
C ARG A 281 7.33 8.19 13.98
N HIS A 282 6.12 8.41 14.50
CA HIS A 282 4.99 7.49 14.34
C HIS A 282 4.58 7.25 12.89
N LEU A 283 4.75 8.26 12.02
CA LEU A 283 4.48 8.13 10.59
C LEU A 283 5.29 6.98 9.96
N ILE A 284 6.57 6.85 10.33
CA ILE A 284 7.44 5.78 9.84
C ILE A 284 6.96 4.44 10.39
N ARG A 285 6.73 4.35 11.71
CA ARG A 285 6.21 3.12 12.33
C ARG A 285 4.93 2.64 11.65
N ALA A 286 3.97 3.54 11.43
CA ALA A 286 2.70 3.24 10.78
C ALA A 286 2.89 2.73 9.34
N LYS A 287 3.73 3.40 8.54
CA LYS A 287 4.01 3.00 7.15
C LYS A 287 4.77 1.66 7.10
N THR A 288 5.69 1.41 8.03
CA THR A 288 6.38 0.12 8.14
C THR A 288 5.42 -1.01 8.53
N CYS A 289 4.50 -0.79 9.47
CA CYS A 289 3.45 -1.75 9.78
C CYS A 289 2.56 -2.01 8.54
N ASN A 290 2.21 -0.99 7.76
CA ASN A 290 1.40 -1.13 6.56
C ASN A 290 2.13 -1.97 5.48
N LEU A 291 3.41 -1.69 5.24
CA LEU A 291 4.28 -2.47 4.38
C LEU A 291 4.31 -3.95 4.80
N LEU A 292 4.60 -4.21 6.08
CA LEU A 292 4.59 -5.58 6.65
C LEU A 292 3.26 -6.28 6.43
N GLY A 293 2.14 -5.59 6.65
CA GLY A 293 0.83 -6.17 6.41
C GLY A 293 0.60 -6.56 4.96
N ASN A 294 1.08 -5.78 3.99
CA ASN A 294 0.97 -6.14 2.57
C ASN A 294 1.93 -7.27 2.19
N LEU A 295 3.16 -7.29 2.72
CA LEU A 295 4.08 -8.41 2.55
C LEU A 295 3.49 -9.73 3.09
N LEU A 296 2.82 -9.67 4.24
CA LEU A 296 2.13 -10.80 4.87
C LEU A 296 0.80 -11.17 4.20
N ARG A 297 0.32 -10.40 3.22
CA ARG A 297 -0.88 -10.75 2.47
C ARG A 297 -0.62 -11.91 1.50
N HIS A 298 0.57 -11.96 0.93
CA HIS A 298 0.97 -12.94 -0.06
C HIS A 298 1.61 -14.17 0.60
N GLY A 299 1.42 -15.35 0.01
CA GLY A 299 1.72 -16.65 0.63
C GLY A 299 3.21 -16.96 0.87
N HIS A 300 3.42 -17.94 1.76
CA HIS A 300 4.62 -18.72 2.14
C HIS A 300 5.99 -18.04 2.31
N ASP A 301 6.53 -17.28 1.36
CA ASP A 301 7.95 -16.91 1.35
C ASP A 301 8.33 -15.82 2.38
N PHE A 302 7.50 -14.78 2.52
CA PHE A 302 7.74 -13.74 3.52
C PHE A 302 7.42 -14.19 4.95
N PRO A 303 6.31 -14.92 5.22
CA PRO A 303 6.07 -15.53 6.53
C PRO A 303 7.20 -16.44 7.02
N GLN A 304 7.86 -17.21 6.13
CA GLN A 304 9.01 -18.02 6.52
C GLN A 304 10.22 -17.16 6.93
N ALA A 305 10.47 -16.05 6.23
CA ALA A 305 11.51 -15.10 6.64
C ALA A 305 11.23 -14.49 8.02
N LEU A 306 9.95 -14.28 8.37
CA LEU A 306 9.53 -13.78 9.68
C LEU A 306 9.77 -14.80 10.80
N GLN A 307 9.66 -16.11 10.54
CA GLN A 307 10.02 -17.16 11.52
C GLN A 307 11.47 -17.03 11.99
N SER A 308 12.38 -16.67 11.07
CA SER A 308 13.80 -16.50 11.36
C SER A 308 14.12 -15.18 12.08
N GLN A 309 13.12 -14.33 12.35
CA GLN A 309 13.29 -13.00 12.94
C GLN A 309 12.29 -12.74 14.08
N PRO A 310 12.42 -13.41 15.25
CA PRO A 310 11.49 -13.24 16.37
C PRO A 310 11.44 -11.78 16.88
N ALA A 311 12.55 -11.05 16.84
CA ALA A 311 12.61 -9.65 17.24
C ALA A 311 11.75 -8.72 16.37
N LEU A 312 11.61 -9.03 15.07
CA LEU A 312 10.76 -8.28 14.15
C LEU A 312 9.28 -8.46 14.53
N LEU A 313 8.88 -9.71 14.80
CA LEU A 313 7.51 -10.00 15.22
C LEU A 313 7.19 -9.34 16.57
N GLU A 314 8.07 -9.45 17.57
CA GLU A 314 7.91 -8.78 18.86
C GLU A 314 7.76 -7.26 18.72
N SER A 315 8.55 -6.62 17.85
CA SER A 315 8.45 -5.19 17.57
C SER A 315 7.12 -4.83 16.93
N LEU A 316 6.62 -5.67 16.01
CA LEU A 316 5.30 -5.50 15.41
C LEU A 316 4.17 -5.63 16.45
N LEU A 317 4.28 -6.59 17.37
CA LEU A 317 3.31 -6.75 18.47
C LEU A 317 3.33 -5.55 19.42
N GLY A 318 4.51 -4.98 19.68
CA GLY A 318 4.64 -3.73 20.45
C GLY A 318 3.83 -2.57 19.85
N CYS A 319 3.78 -2.48 18.52
CA CYS A 319 3.04 -1.44 17.80
C CYS A 319 1.51 -1.52 17.99
N LEU A 320 0.96 -2.65 18.49
CA LEU A 320 -0.46 -2.75 18.85
C LEU A 320 -0.84 -1.86 20.05
N ALA A 321 0.14 -1.48 20.87
CA ALA A 321 -0.04 -0.62 22.04
C ALA A 321 0.50 0.80 21.82
N ASP A 322 0.77 1.19 20.57
CA ASP A 322 1.28 2.52 20.24
C ASP A 322 0.29 3.63 20.64
N GLN A 323 0.81 4.80 21.03
CA GLN A 323 -0.03 5.95 21.38
C GLN A 323 -0.82 6.46 20.16
N GLU A 324 -0.24 6.31 18.97
CA GLU A 324 -0.78 6.85 17.73
C GLU A 324 -1.75 5.86 17.08
N GLU A 325 -2.95 6.34 16.79
CA GLU A 325 -4.03 5.51 16.26
C GLU A 325 -3.68 4.91 14.88
N SER A 326 -2.95 5.67 14.05
CA SER A 326 -2.49 5.23 12.73
C SER A 326 -1.54 4.04 12.81
N VAL A 327 -0.66 4.02 13.83
CA VAL A 327 0.25 2.90 14.08
C VAL A 327 -0.54 1.68 14.55
N ARG A 328 -1.43 1.84 15.54
CA ARG A 328 -2.26 0.72 16.02
C ARG A 328 -3.09 0.12 14.90
N ARG A 329 -3.69 0.95 14.04
CA ARG A 329 -4.46 0.51 12.86
C ARG A 329 -3.62 -0.35 11.92
N ALA A 330 -2.43 0.12 11.56
CA ALA A 330 -1.54 -0.56 10.64
C ALA A 330 -0.93 -1.84 11.24
N ALA A 331 -0.54 -1.80 12.52
CA ALA A 331 -0.03 -2.96 13.24
C ALA A 331 -1.09 -4.07 13.34
N THR A 332 -2.33 -3.71 13.66
CA THR A 332 -3.44 -4.67 13.75
C THR A 332 -3.73 -5.33 12.40
N PHE A 333 -3.64 -4.56 11.31
CA PHE A 333 -3.74 -5.10 9.94
C PHE A 333 -2.64 -6.12 9.66
N ALA A 334 -1.39 -5.79 9.98
CA ALA A 334 -0.26 -6.67 9.75
C ALA A 334 -0.32 -7.95 10.59
N VAL A 335 -0.64 -7.85 11.88
CA VAL A 335 -0.82 -9.00 12.77
C VAL A 335 -1.97 -9.89 12.31
N GLY A 336 -3.08 -9.31 11.83
CA GLY A 336 -4.19 -10.06 11.27
C GLY A 336 -3.80 -10.90 10.05
N ASN A 337 -2.96 -10.34 9.17
CA ASN A 337 -2.43 -11.07 8.01
C ASN A 337 -1.41 -12.13 8.43
N ALA A 338 -0.52 -11.84 9.39
CA ALA A 338 0.39 -12.85 9.96
C ALA A 338 -0.37 -14.05 10.52
N ALA A 339 -1.45 -13.81 11.28
CA ALA A 339 -2.29 -14.83 11.88
C ALA A 339 -3.05 -15.71 10.86
N TYR A 340 -3.05 -15.33 9.58
CA TYR A 340 -3.66 -16.14 8.52
C TYR A 340 -2.76 -17.32 8.11
N HIS A 341 -1.44 -17.20 8.28
CA HIS A 341 -0.44 -18.15 7.80
C HIS A 341 0.04 -19.11 8.89
N GLU A 342 0.01 -20.42 8.59
CA GLU A 342 0.47 -21.50 9.49
C GLU A 342 1.95 -21.43 9.83
N SER A 343 2.75 -20.84 8.96
CA SER A 343 4.19 -20.67 9.17
C SER A 343 4.50 -19.69 10.30
N CYS A 344 3.61 -18.81 10.73
CA CYS A 344 3.98 -17.89 11.81
C CYS A 344 4.05 -18.62 13.18
N PRO A 345 5.02 -18.27 14.05
CA PRO A 345 5.20 -18.94 15.34
C PRO A 345 4.02 -18.67 16.29
N ALA A 346 3.23 -19.71 16.55
CA ALA A 346 2.02 -19.67 17.38
C ALA A 346 2.24 -19.02 18.75
N GLY A 347 3.31 -19.43 19.44
CA GLY A 347 3.64 -18.91 20.78
C GLY A 347 3.88 -17.40 20.79
N THR A 348 4.66 -16.87 19.84
CA THR A 348 4.92 -15.42 19.75
C THR A 348 3.66 -14.68 19.34
N LEU A 349 2.94 -15.14 18.30
CA LEU A 349 1.69 -14.50 17.87
C LEU A 349 0.60 -14.51 18.95
N GLY A 350 0.55 -15.54 19.79
CA GLY A 350 -0.35 -15.62 20.94
C GLY A 350 -0.20 -14.42 21.89
N ARG A 351 1.01 -13.85 22.03
CA ARG A 351 1.24 -12.64 22.84
C ARG A 351 0.48 -11.41 22.35
N ALA A 352 -0.03 -11.42 21.11
CA ALA A 352 -0.88 -10.37 20.57
C ALA A 352 -2.28 -10.36 21.21
N VAL A 353 -2.77 -11.49 21.73
CA VAL A 353 -4.17 -11.68 22.14
C VAL A 353 -4.64 -10.62 23.15
N PRO A 354 -3.92 -10.30 24.25
CA PRO A 354 -4.35 -9.28 25.19
C PRO A 354 -4.47 -7.88 24.56
N SER A 355 -3.50 -7.51 23.71
CA SER A 355 -3.50 -6.22 23.03
C SER A 355 -4.60 -6.12 21.98
N LEU A 356 -4.79 -7.16 21.15
CA LEU A 356 -5.90 -7.22 20.18
C LEU A 356 -7.26 -7.13 20.87
N THR A 357 -7.40 -7.78 22.03
CA THR A 357 -8.64 -7.74 22.80
C THR A 357 -8.93 -6.34 23.34
N ARG A 358 -7.90 -5.60 23.78
CA ARG A 358 -8.04 -4.17 24.15
C ARG A 358 -8.46 -3.30 22.96
N LEU A 359 -7.93 -3.60 21.78
CA LEU A 359 -8.22 -2.87 20.53
C LEU A 359 -9.63 -3.08 19.99
N LEU A 360 -10.40 -4.03 20.54
CA LEU A 360 -11.83 -4.13 20.27
C LEU A 360 -12.63 -2.92 20.77
N SER A 361 -12.04 -2.09 21.63
CA SER A 361 -12.63 -0.83 22.10
C SER A 361 -11.89 0.40 21.57
N ASP A 362 -11.07 0.25 20.53
CA ASP A 362 -10.30 1.36 19.94
C ASP A 362 -11.23 2.43 19.33
N VAL A 363 -10.81 3.69 19.38
CA VAL A 363 -11.55 4.82 18.80
C VAL A 363 -11.80 4.67 17.30
N GLN A 364 -10.84 4.09 16.55
CA GLN A 364 -10.99 3.85 15.13
C GLN A 364 -11.71 2.54 14.85
N ALA A 365 -12.85 2.64 14.16
CA ALA A 365 -13.63 1.48 13.74
C ALA A 365 -12.81 0.48 12.90
N ARG A 366 -11.91 0.97 12.05
CA ARG A 366 -11.05 0.09 11.23
C ARG A 366 -10.10 -0.73 12.09
N THR A 367 -9.56 -0.16 13.16
CA THR A 367 -8.73 -0.88 14.14
C THR A 367 -9.54 -1.96 14.85
N ARG A 368 -10.75 -1.65 15.32
CA ARG A 368 -11.66 -2.63 15.94
C ARG A 368 -12.00 -3.80 15.00
N CYS A 369 -12.31 -3.50 13.73
CA CYS A 369 -12.60 -4.51 12.71
C CYS A 369 -11.40 -5.42 12.43
N ASN A 370 -10.20 -4.82 12.32
CA ASN A 370 -8.96 -5.58 12.12
C ASN A 370 -8.65 -6.45 13.35
N ALA A 371 -8.87 -5.93 14.56
CA ALA A 371 -8.61 -6.65 15.81
C ALA A 371 -9.53 -7.86 15.95
N ALA A 372 -10.83 -7.70 15.67
CA ALA A 372 -11.77 -8.81 15.64
C ALA A 372 -11.34 -9.88 14.63
N SER A 373 -10.95 -9.46 13.43
CA SER A 373 -10.49 -10.36 12.37
C SER A 373 -9.22 -11.12 12.77
N ALA A 374 -8.25 -10.43 13.38
CA ALA A 374 -7.00 -11.02 13.87
C ALA A 374 -7.25 -12.06 14.98
N LEU A 375 -8.12 -11.75 15.96
CA LEU A 375 -8.51 -12.70 17.00
C LEU A 375 -9.20 -13.94 16.42
N GLY A 376 -10.10 -13.74 15.45
CA GLY A 376 -10.77 -14.84 14.74
C GLY A 376 -9.79 -15.73 13.96
N ASN A 377 -8.77 -15.15 13.33
CA ASN A 377 -7.72 -15.89 12.64
C ASN A 377 -6.87 -16.70 13.64
N LEU A 378 -6.42 -16.06 14.73
CA LEU A 378 -5.61 -16.72 15.77
C LEU A 378 -6.32 -17.95 16.36
N GLY A 379 -7.55 -17.79 16.84
CA GLY A 379 -8.26 -18.90 17.48
C GLY A 379 -8.82 -19.95 16.53
N ARG A 380 -9.00 -19.61 15.24
CA ARG A 380 -9.26 -20.65 14.21
C ARG A 380 -8.03 -21.53 14.00
N ARG A 381 -6.86 -20.90 13.97
CA ARG A 381 -5.63 -21.51 13.48
C ARG A 381 -4.93 -22.33 14.55
N TRP A 382 -4.89 -21.82 15.78
CA TRP A 382 -4.18 -22.43 16.89
C TRP A 382 -5.15 -22.71 18.02
N ALA A 383 -5.65 -23.96 18.08
CA ALA A 383 -6.58 -24.39 19.12
C ALA A 383 -5.99 -24.24 20.54
N GLU A 384 -4.67 -24.37 20.68
CA GLU A 384 -3.92 -24.16 21.93
C GLU A 384 -4.03 -22.72 22.49
N LEU A 385 -4.40 -21.73 21.66
CA LEU A 385 -4.64 -20.37 22.13
C LEU A 385 -6.03 -20.19 22.77
N GLY A 386 -6.85 -21.24 22.80
CA GLY A 386 -8.21 -21.21 23.34
C GLY A 386 -8.28 -20.70 24.78
N ASP A 387 -7.41 -21.20 25.66
CA ASP A 387 -7.36 -20.79 27.06
C ASP A 387 -6.93 -19.33 27.19
N LEU A 388 -5.89 -18.92 26.48
CA LEU A 388 -5.42 -17.53 26.47
C LEU A 388 -6.48 -16.55 25.96
N LEU A 389 -7.27 -16.95 24.95
CA LEU A 389 -8.40 -16.17 24.44
C LEU A 389 -9.51 -16.01 25.49
N MET A 390 -9.78 -17.06 26.27
CA MET A 390 -10.76 -17.01 27.36
C MET A 390 -10.26 -16.15 28.52
N GLU A 391 -9.02 -16.32 28.95
CA GLU A 391 -8.36 -15.51 29.99
C GLU A 391 -8.35 -14.02 29.62
N SER A 392 -8.10 -13.71 28.34
CA SER A 392 -8.13 -12.35 27.83
C SER A 392 -9.55 -11.80 27.63
N ARG A 393 -10.60 -12.57 27.93
CA ARG A 393 -12.02 -12.23 27.76
C ARG A 393 -12.42 -11.94 26.30
N ALA A 394 -11.68 -12.47 25.32
CA ALA A 394 -11.95 -12.24 23.90
C ALA A 394 -13.40 -12.61 23.48
N PRO A 395 -13.99 -13.75 23.92
CA PRO A 395 -15.38 -14.07 23.57
C PRO A 395 -16.41 -13.07 24.11
N HIS A 396 -16.14 -12.47 25.27
CA HIS A 396 -17.04 -11.51 25.91
C HIS A 396 -17.06 -10.20 25.12
N LEU A 397 -15.87 -9.66 24.87
CA LEU A 397 -15.71 -8.37 24.19
C LEU A 397 -16.12 -8.46 22.72
N LEU A 398 -15.85 -9.59 22.04
CA LEU A 398 -16.34 -9.80 20.69
C LEU A 398 -17.87 -9.87 20.63
N LEU A 399 -18.53 -10.47 21.62
CA LEU A 399 -19.99 -10.49 21.71
C LEU A 399 -20.55 -9.09 21.94
N GLU A 400 -19.93 -8.29 22.81
CA GLU A 400 -20.29 -6.89 23.02
C GLU A 400 -20.16 -6.07 21.74
N VAL A 401 -19.03 -6.18 21.03
CA VAL A 401 -18.80 -5.51 19.75
C VAL A 401 -19.83 -5.96 18.70
N ALA A 402 -20.11 -7.25 18.59
CA ALA A 402 -21.10 -7.78 17.66
C ALA A 402 -22.51 -7.21 17.91
N CYS A 403 -22.86 -6.98 19.17
CA CYS A 403 -24.17 -6.46 19.56
C CYS A 403 -24.28 -4.93 19.53
N GLY A 404 -23.20 -4.23 19.86
CA GLY A 404 -23.26 -2.81 20.24
C GLY A 404 -22.44 -1.85 19.39
N ASP A 405 -21.59 -2.32 18.49
CA ASP A 405 -20.75 -1.40 17.71
C ASP A 405 -21.58 -0.54 16.73
N LEU A 406 -21.27 0.75 16.66
CA LEU A 406 -21.92 1.72 15.79
C LEU A 406 -21.71 1.43 14.30
N ARG A 407 -20.60 0.77 13.94
CA ARG A 407 -20.24 0.48 12.56
C ARG A 407 -20.59 -0.96 12.23
N GLU A 408 -21.41 -1.12 11.21
CA GLU A 408 -21.88 -2.43 10.78
C GLU A 408 -20.74 -3.39 10.36
N SER A 409 -19.73 -2.88 9.67
CA SER A 409 -18.56 -3.68 9.27
C SER A 409 -17.81 -4.26 10.48
N VAL A 410 -17.78 -3.54 11.60
CA VAL A 410 -17.14 -4.00 12.84
C VAL A 410 -18.00 -5.10 13.49
N ARG A 411 -19.32 -4.91 13.53
CA ARG A 411 -20.25 -5.95 14.02
C ARG A 411 -20.12 -7.24 13.21
N GLU A 412 -20.09 -7.14 11.88
CA GLU A 412 -19.90 -8.28 10.99
C GLU A 412 -18.56 -8.99 11.25
N GLY A 413 -17.46 -8.23 11.35
CA GLY A 413 -16.14 -8.77 11.69
C GLY A 413 -16.11 -9.52 13.02
N ALA A 414 -16.77 -8.98 14.05
CA ALA A 414 -16.89 -9.62 15.35
C ALA A 414 -17.72 -10.92 15.30
N LEU A 415 -18.82 -10.96 14.54
CA LEU A 415 -19.61 -12.18 14.34
C LEU A 415 -18.81 -13.27 13.61
N VAL A 416 -18.02 -12.89 12.59
CA VAL A 416 -17.12 -13.80 11.88
C VAL A 416 -16.07 -14.37 12.85
N ALA A 417 -15.49 -13.53 13.70
CA ALA A 417 -14.51 -13.93 14.70
C ALA A 417 -15.13 -14.90 15.72
N LEU A 418 -16.28 -14.56 16.31
CA LEU A 418 -16.99 -15.44 17.26
C LEU A 418 -17.30 -16.80 16.66
N ARG A 419 -17.74 -16.85 15.41
CA ARG A 419 -17.98 -18.13 14.71
C ARG A 419 -16.71 -18.95 14.56
N ALA A 420 -15.58 -18.31 14.28
CA ALA A 420 -14.29 -18.98 14.17
C ALA A 420 -13.85 -19.52 15.54
N LEU A 421 -13.98 -18.72 16.60
CA LEU A 421 -13.62 -19.10 17.96
C LEU A 421 -14.53 -20.16 18.58
N SER A 422 -15.80 -20.20 18.18
CA SER A 422 -16.80 -21.16 18.67
C SER A 422 -16.55 -22.60 18.20
N GLN A 423 -15.44 -22.89 17.53
CA GLN A 423 -14.99 -24.28 17.35
C GLN A 423 -14.33 -24.83 18.63
N HIS A 424 -13.87 -23.94 19.53
CA HIS A 424 -13.29 -24.33 20.81
C HIS A 424 -14.40 -24.57 21.86
N PRO A 425 -14.50 -25.77 22.48
CA PRO A 425 -15.57 -26.09 23.42
C PRO A 425 -15.65 -25.14 24.63
N GLY A 426 -14.51 -24.73 25.17
CA GLY A 426 -14.47 -23.77 26.28
C GLY A 426 -15.06 -22.42 25.89
N ILE A 427 -14.82 -21.95 24.66
CA ILE A 427 -15.35 -20.67 24.18
C ILE A 427 -16.87 -20.78 23.95
N GLN A 428 -17.36 -21.91 23.44
CA GLN A 428 -18.81 -22.16 23.35
C GLN A 428 -19.46 -22.07 24.73
N GLN A 429 -18.86 -22.70 25.75
CA GLN A 429 -19.40 -22.69 27.10
C GLN A 429 -19.43 -21.28 27.71
N VAL A 430 -18.40 -20.46 27.44
CA VAL A 430 -18.38 -19.04 27.79
C VAL A 430 -19.49 -18.28 27.07
N LEU A 431 -19.69 -18.48 25.77
CA LEU A 431 -20.76 -17.79 25.04
C LEU A 431 -22.16 -18.19 25.52
N LEU A 432 -22.36 -19.46 25.88
CA LEU A 432 -23.59 -19.94 26.49
C LEU A 432 -23.84 -19.29 27.85
N SER A 433 -22.82 -19.18 28.72
CA SER A 433 -22.95 -18.52 30.02
C SER A 433 -23.28 -17.03 29.90
N LEU A 434 -22.87 -16.39 28.80
CA LEU A 434 -23.18 -14.99 28.46
C LEU A 434 -24.55 -14.79 27.79
N ARG A 435 -25.34 -15.85 27.64
CA ARG A 435 -26.62 -15.86 26.90
C ARG A 435 -26.46 -15.32 25.48
N ALA A 436 -25.35 -15.66 24.82
CA ALA A 436 -25.06 -15.20 23.46
C ALA A 436 -26.18 -15.56 22.47
N ALA A 437 -26.80 -16.74 22.62
CA ALA A 437 -27.88 -17.17 21.74
C ALA A 437 -29.09 -16.21 21.77
N GLU A 438 -29.50 -15.74 22.94
CA GLU A 438 -30.60 -14.78 23.08
C GLU A 438 -30.24 -13.44 22.42
N LYS A 439 -29.05 -12.91 22.72
CA LYS A 439 -28.55 -11.64 22.16
C LYS A 439 -28.46 -11.69 20.63
N LEU A 440 -27.94 -12.79 20.08
CA LEU A 440 -27.80 -12.99 18.63
C LEU A 440 -29.16 -13.16 17.94
N ALA A 441 -30.13 -13.81 18.58
CA ALA A 441 -31.50 -13.95 18.06
C ALA A 441 -32.24 -12.60 17.98
N ILE A 442 -32.03 -11.72 18.96
CA ILE A 442 -32.56 -10.35 18.94
C ILE A 442 -31.93 -9.55 17.79
N LEU A 443 -30.61 -9.66 17.59
CA LEU A 443 -29.92 -9.00 16.47
C LEU A 443 -30.41 -9.50 15.12
N ALA A 444 -30.59 -10.81 14.95
CA ALA A 444 -31.06 -11.40 13.70
C ALA A 444 -32.51 -11.00 13.37
N SER A 445 -33.37 -10.86 14.38
CA SER A 445 -34.77 -10.48 14.20
C SER A 445 -34.96 -8.97 13.99
N SER A 446 -34.11 -8.13 14.57
CA SER A 446 -34.14 -6.66 14.40
C SER A 446 -33.86 -6.21 12.96
N GLY A 447 -33.22 -7.05 12.13
CA GLY A 447 -32.99 -6.79 10.70
C GLY A 447 -34.17 -7.07 9.77
N LEU A 448 -35.28 -7.64 10.27
CA LEU A 448 -36.46 -7.98 9.47
C LEU A 448 -37.58 -6.91 9.50
N GLN A 449 -37.43 -5.85 10.31
CA GLN A 449 -38.43 -4.78 10.44
C GLN A 449 -38.05 -3.57 9.54
N PRO A 450 -38.95 -3.09 8.65
CA PRO A 450 -38.69 -1.91 7.84
C PRO A 450 -38.93 -0.65 8.67
N ALA A 451 -37.89 -0.09 9.28
CA ALA A 451 -37.96 1.24 9.88
C ALA A 451 -36.64 2.02 9.70
N VAL A 452 -36.83 3.32 9.52
CA VAL A 452 -35.88 4.36 9.12
C VAL A 452 -34.57 4.31 9.91
N GLY A 453 -33.47 3.95 9.24
CA GLY A 453 -32.12 4.23 9.71
C GLY A 453 -31.32 3.06 10.30
N GLY A 454 -31.21 1.93 9.59
CA GLY A 454 -30.12 0.98 9.80
C GLY A 454 -30.46 -0.49 9.54
N ASN A 455 -30.59 -0.89 8.28
CA ASN A 455 -30.75 -2.31 7.92
C ASN A 455 -29.44 -3.07 8.16
N LEU A 456 -29.50 -4.22 8.84
CA LEU A 456 -28.41 -5.20 8.84
C LEU A 456 -28.27 -5.81 7.44
N ARG A 457 -27.04 -5.91 6.92
CA ARG A 457 -26.72 -6.63 5.69
C ARG A 457 -27.13 -8.10 5.82
N PRO A 458 -27.56 -8.72 4.71
CA PRO A 458 -27.85 -10.15 4.64
C PRO A 458 -26.70 -11.05 5.14
N SER A 459 -25.45 -10.60 5.03
CA SER A 459 -24.28 -11.35 5.49
C SER A 459 -24.22 -11.47 7.02
N SER A 460 -24.45 -10.38 7.76
CA SER A 460 -24.46 -10.35 9.23
C SER A 460 -25.54 -11.27 9.81
N ALA A 461 -26.76 -11.23 9.26
CA ALA A 461 -27.83 -12.14 9.65
C ALA A 461 -27.45 -13.62 9.44
N ARG A 462 -26.83 -13.93 8.30
CA ARG A 462 -26.31 -15.28 8.00
C ARG A 462 -25.20 -15.71 8.97
N HIS A 463 -24.37 -14.78 9.45
CA HIS A 463 -23.36 -15.06 10.46
C HIS A 463 -23.99 -15.36 11.83
N CYS A 464 -25.00 -14.59 12.25
CA CYS A 464 -25.79 -14.85 13.46
C CYS A 464 -26.44 -16.24 13.43
N GLU A 465 -27.13 -16.61 12.33
CA GLU A 465 -27.76 -17.92 12.21
C GLU A 465 -26.76 -19.07 12.32
N LYS A 466 -25.60 -18.95 11.67
CA LYS A 466 -24.54 -19.97 11.73
C LYS A 466 -23.96 -20.10 13.13
N LEU A 467 -23.78 -18.99 13.83
CA LEU A 467 -23.30 -18.98 15.21
C LEU A 467 -24.34 -19.57 16.17
N LEU A 468 -25.62 -19.25 15.99
CA LEU A 468 -26.72 -19.86 16.74
C LEU A 468 -26.72 -21.38 16.61
N ARG A 469 -26.55 -21.91 15.39
CA ARG A 469 -26.45 -23.36 15.17
C ARG A 469 -25.28 -24.03 15.87
N LEU A 470 -24.16 -23.32 16.06
CA LEU A 470 -23.00 -23.83 16.81
C LEU A 470 -23.24 -23.82 18.32
N LEU A 471 -24.09 -22.91 18.80
CA LEU A 471 -24.41 -22.77 20.23
C LEU A 471 -25.62 -23.62 20.64
N THR A 472 -26.42 -24.13 19.71
CA THR A 472 -27.49 -25.07 20.05
C THR A 472 -26.87 -26.40 20.48
N PRO A 473 -27.18 -26.93 21.67
CA PRO A 473 -26.75 -28.27 22.04
C PRO A 473 -27.27 -29.25 20.99
N LEU A 474 -26.39 -30.06 20.39
CA LEU A 474 -26.86 -31.27 19.70
C LEU A 474 -27.66 -32.04 20.73
N ARG A 475 -28.98 -32.10 20.57
CA ARG A 475 -29.80 -33.03 21.33
C ARG A 475 -29.18 -34.40 21.11
N SER A 476 -28.56 -34.93 22.17
CA SER A 476 -28.25 -36.34 22.26
C SER A 476 -29.50 -37.08 21.80
N THR A 477 -29.36 -37.90 20.77
CA THR A 477 -30.34 -38.93 20.42
C THR A 477 -30.35 -39.96 21.55
N SER A 478 -30.79 -39.57 22.73
CA SER A 478 -31.24 -40.44 23.81
C SER A 478 -32.73 -40.65 23.60
N GLY A 479 -33.05 -41.38 22.53
CA GLY A 479 -34.38 -41.88 22.24
C GLY A 479 -34.44 -43.36 22.59
N SER A 480 -34.76 -43.64 23.85
CA SER A 480 -35.58 -44.77 24.31
C SER A 480 -35.79 -45.93 23.32
N GLY A 481 -34.90 -46.92 23.36
CA GLY A 481 -35.15 -48.27 22.86
C GLY A 481 -35.29 -49.20 24.05
N ALA A 482 -36.52 -49.36 24.54
CA ALA A 482 -36.89 -50.40 25.50
C ALA A 482 -36.51 -51.78 24.97
N GLY A 483 -36.19 -52.68 25.89
CA GLY A 483 -35.53 -53.95 25.61
C GLY A 483 -36.22 -54.86 24.60
N ASN A 484 -35.37 -55.63 23.92
CA ASN A 484 -35.57 -57.06 23.72
C ASN A 484 -34.26 -57.67 23.20
N THR A 485 -33.60 -58.43 24.07
CA THR A 485 -32.64 -59.47 23.68
C THR A 485 -33.33 -60.52 22.82
N PRO A 486 -32.66 -60.99 21.75
CA PRO A 486 -32.40 -62.42 21.63
C PRO A 486 -30.92 -62.72 21.40
N GLY A 487 -30.50 -63.91 21.84
CA GLY A 487 -29.11 -64.36 21.99
C GLY A 487 -28.29 -64.55 20.70
N PRO A 488 -27.05 -65.04 20.83
CA PRO A 488 -26.09 -65.07 19.74
C PRO A 488 -26.33 -66.26 18.81
N PRO A 489 -26.03 -66.14 17.51
CA PRO A 489 -25.69 -67.30 16.71
C PRO A 489 -24.23 -67.28 16.21
N ASP A 490 -23.76 -68.50 15.97
CA ASP A 490 -22.42 -69.01 15.77
C ASP A 490 -21.49 -68.32 14.74
N PRO A 491 -20.16 -68.51 14.90
CA PRO A 491 -19.15 -68.07 13.96
C PRO A 491 -18.88 -69.17 12.93
N ASP A 492 -19.65 -69.23 11.84
CA ASP A 492 -19.19 -69.89 10.61
C ASP A 492 -20.14 -69.59 9.43
N ARG A 493 -19.75 -68.64 8.58
CA ARG A 493 -20.09 -68.64 7.15
C ARG A 493 -19.20 -67.65 6.40
N SER A 494 -18.09 -68.20 5.92
CA SER A 494 -17.35 -67.72 4.77
C SER A 494 -18.24 -67.73 3.50
N VAL A 495 -17.95 -66.79 2.59
CA VAL A 495 -17.94 -66.89 1.11
C VAL A 495 -18.61 -65.68 0.42
N ALA A 496 -17.72 -64.75 0.05
CA ALA A 496 -17.49 -64.19 -1.30
C ALA A 496 -18.51 -63.28 -2.03
N LEU A 497 -17.89 -62.30 -2.73
CA LEU A 497 -18.21 -61.77 -4.07
C LEU A 497 -19.37 -60.74 -4.21
N HIS A 498 -19.04 -59.45 -4.38
CA HIS A 498 -18.84 -58.82 -5.70
C HIS A 498 -18.59 -57.30 -5.59
N GLN A 499 -17.68 -56.82 -6.45
CA GLN A 499 -17.44 -55.42 -6.79
C GLN A 499 -18.68 -54.78 -7.45
N ARG A 500 -18.95 -53.52 -7.10
CA ARG A 500 -18.98 -52.40 -8.05
C ARG A 500 -18.92 -51.07 -7.32
#